data_AF-A0AAV4D2Y4-F1
#
_entry.id   AF-A0AAV4D2Y4-F1
#
_cell.length_a   1.000
_cell.length_b   1.000
_cell.length_c   1.000
_cell.angle_alpha   90.00
_cell.angle_beta   90.00
_cell.angle_gamma   90.00
#
_symmetry.space_group_name_H-M   'P 1'
#
loop_
_entity.id
_entity.type
_entity.pdbx_description
1 polymer ?
#
loop_
_entity_poly.entity_id
_entity_poly.type
_entity_poly.pdbx_seq_one_letter_code
_entity_poly.pdbx_strand_id
1 'polypeptide(L)'
;MNNSALFFCKTLLRSVEHRCLQCTNEMVSRHLPYQCGCIHTTFTCLKKPKKEPSPEPYRFTTSNANMKSLAAASEVNENQGPIVALSLLVFLAYFLYFREENDLDEQLNVTLFERVPSVEEPHLAQAIPRMREKGEDTTEAEARLKELIHQRQEKERAAS
;
A
#
# COMPACT_ATOMS: atom_id res chain seq x y z
N MET A 1 3.14 -39.48 3.64
CA MET A 1 2.16 -38.51 4.18
C MET A 1 2.60 -37.15 3.65
N ASN A 2 2.08 -36.59 2.55
CA ASN A 2 0.76 -35.97 2.46
C ASN A 2 0.39 -35.70 0.99
N ASN A 3 -0.14 -36.72 0.29
CA ASN A 3 -0.66 -36.56 -1.08
C ASN A 3 -2.07 -35.90 -1.11
N SER A 4 -2.63 -35.58 0.05
CA SER A 4 -3.98 -35.02 0.20
C SER A 4 -4.04 -33.50 -0.08
N ALA A 5 -2.94 -32.78 0.12
CA ALA A 5 -2.89 -31.33 -0.11
C ALA A 5 -2.88 -30.97 -1.61
N LEU A 6 -2.28 -31.83 -2.44
CA LEU A 6 -2.22 -31.67 -3.91
C LEU A 6 -3.58 -31.92 -4.58
N PHE A 7 -4.47 -32.71 -3.97
CA PHE A 7 -5.81 -32.97 -4.49
C PHE A 7 -6.78 -31.81 -4.22
N PHE A 8 -6.64 -31.12 -3.09
CA PHE A 8 -7.51 -29.98 -2.75
C PHE A 8 -7.21 -28.76 -3.64
N CYS A 9 -5.94 -28.53 -4.00
CA CYS A 9 -5.53 -27.42 -4.86
C CYS A 9 -5.97 -27.59 -6.32
N LYS A 10 -5.91 -28.82 -6.87
CA LYS A 10 -6.39 -29.09 -8.25
C LYS A 10 -7.91 -29.02 -8.40
N THR A 11 -8.66 -29.26 -7.32
CA THR A 11 -10.15 -29.24 -7.37
C THR A 11 -10.70 -27.82 -7.31
N LEU A 12 -10.03 -26.92 -6.59
CA LEU A 12 -10.43 -25.50 -6.49
C LEU A 12 -10.07 -24.69 -7.75
N LEU A 13 -8.96 -25.00 -8.43
CA LEU A 13 -8.60 -24.33 -9.68
C LEU A 13 -9.50 -24.68 -10.88
N ARG A 14 -10.19 -25.83 -10.86
CA ARG A 14 -11.04 -26.28 -11.98
C ARG A 14 -12.48 -25.74 -11.95
N SER A 15 -12.89 -25.09 -10.85
CA SER A 15 -14.26 -24.55 -10.68
C SER A 15 -14.40 -23.11 -11.18
N VAL A 16 -13.29 -22.41 -11.45
CA VAL A 16 -13.28 -21.02 -11.93
C VAL A 16 -13.24 -20.94 -13.47
N GLU A 17 -12.77 -21.97 -14.17
CA GLU A 17 -12.62 -21.93 -15.65
C GLU A 17 -13.89 -22.28 -16.46
N HIS A 18 -14.92 -22.88 -15.87
CA HIS A 18 -16.10 -23.34 -16.65
C HIS A 18 -17.30 -22.39 -16.73
N ARG A 19 -17.19 -21.16 -16.23
CA ARG A 19 -18.27 -20.15 -16.31
C ARG A 19 -17.94 -18.87 -17.08
N CYS A 20 -16.80 -18.83 -17.78
CA CYS A 20 -16.34 -17.63 -18.48
C CYS A 20 -15.96 -17.88 -19.95
N LEU A 21 -16.71 -18.74 -20.66
CA LEU A 21 -16.45 -19.02 -22.08
C LEU A 21 -17.74 -19.22 -22.90
N GLN A 22 -18.79 -18.45 -22.60
CA GLN A 22 -19.98 -18.34 -23.45
C GLN A 22 -20.35 -16.92 -23.88
N CYS A 23 -19.58 -15.87 -23.51
CA CYS A 23 -19.94 -14.48 -23.85
C CYS A 23 -19.08 -13.80 -24.92
N THR A 24 -18.23 -14.53 -25.67
CA THR A 24 -17.32 -13.91 -26.66
C THR A 24 -17.53 -14.35 -28.10
N ASN A 25 -18.77 -14.70 -28.50
CA ASN A 25 -19.00 -15.09 -29.90
C ASN A 25 -20.32 -14.65 -30.54
N GLU A 26 -20.80 -13.44 -30.21
CA GLU A 26 -21.87 -12.82 -30.98
C GLU A 26 -21.68 -11.29 -31.10
N MET A 27 -20.54 -10.88 -31.64
CA MET A 27 -20.42 -9.60 -32.33
C MET A 27 -20.18 -9.90 -33.81
N VAL A 28 -21.22 -9.78 -34.63
CA VAL A 28 -21.26 -9.32 -36.04
C VAL A 28 -22.58 -9.81 -36.63
N SER A 29 -23.65 -9.04 -36.47
CA SER A 29 -24.65 -8.86 -37.54
C SER A 29 -25.68 -7.77 -37.20
N ARG A 30 -25.50 -6.62 -37.85
CA ARG A 30 -26.49 -5.76 -38.51
C ARG A 30 -27.87 -5.52 -37.84
N HIS A 31 -28.19 -4.22 -37.82
CA HIS A 31 -29.49 -3.57 -37.66
C HIS A 31 -30.02 -3.36 -36.24
N LEU A 32 -29.71 -2.17 -35.70
CA LEU A 32 -30.71 -1.37 -34.99
C LEU A 32 -30.68 0.05 -35.59
N PRO A 33 -31.78 0.55 -36.18
CA PRO A 33 -31.85 1.96 -36.54
C PRO A 33 -31.79 2.79 -35.26
N TYR A 34 -30.91 3.80 -35.31
CA TYR A 34 -30.87 4.91 -34.38
C TYR A 34 -32.28 5.52 -34.26
N GLN A 35 -33.02 5.09 -33.25
CA GLN A 35 -34.20 5.83 -32.82
C GLN A 35 -33.66 7.02 -32.01
N CYS A 36 -33.40 8.11 -32.73
CA CYS A 36 -33.25 9.42 -32.15
C CYS A 36 -34.59 9.74 -31.47
N GLY A 37 -34.69 9.38 -30.18
CA GLY A 37 -35.78 9.84 -29.34
C GLY A 37 -35.63 11.35 -29.23
N CYS A 38 -36.39 12.07 -30.04
CA CYS A 38 -36.56 13.51 -29.92
C CYS A 38 -36.89 13.80 -28.45
N ILE A 39 -35.96 14.44 -27.74
CA ILE A 39 -36.18 14.94 -26.39
C ILE A 39 -37.22 16.04 -26.54
N HIS A 40 -38.49 15.70 -26.30
CA HIS A 40 -39.58 16.65 -26.28
C HIS A 40 -39.37 17.54 -25.05
N THR A 41 -38.66 18.65 -25.20
CA THR A 41 -38.55 19.67 -24.15
C THR A 41 -39.85 20.46 -24.10
N THR A 42 -40.96 19.82 -23.75
CA THR A 42 -42.08 20.54 -23.13
C THR A 42 -41.72 20.75 -21.67
N PHE A 43 -40.77 21.66 -21.47
CA PHE A 43 -40.56 22.30 -20.19
C PHE A 43 -41.75 23.22 -19.97
N THR A 44 -42.83 22.71 -19.37
CA THR A 44 -43.76 23.59 -18.67
C THR A 44 -43.00 24.13 -17.47
N CYS A 45 -42.25 25.22 -17.72
CA CYS A 45 -41.70 26.07 -16.68
C CYS A 45 -42.88 26.61 -15.90
N LEU A 46 -43.26 25.93 -14.82
CA LEU A 46 -44.06 26.51 -13.76
C LEU A 46 -43.31 27.77 -13.31
N LYS A 47 -43.74 28.93 -13.84
CA LYS A 47 -43.24 30.24 -13.46
C LYS A 47 -43.48 30.39 -11.96
N LYS A 48 -42.44 30.15 -11.15
CA LYS A 48 -42.45 30.56 -9.74
C LYS A 48 -42.64 32.09 -9.71
N PRO A 49 -43.42 32.62 -8.75
CA PRO A 49 -43.60 34.07 -8.64
C PRO A 49 -42.23 34.75 -8.55
N LYS A 50 -41.98 35.73 -9.43
CA LYS A 50 -40.79 36.58 -9.35
C LYS A 50 -40.84 37.31 -8.02
N LYS A 51 -39.97 36.92 -7.09
CA LYS A 51 -39.73 37.69 -5.86
C LYS A 51 -38.95 38.95 -6.28
N GLU A 52 -39.43 40.14 -5.91
CA GLU A 52 -38.79 41.40 -6.31
C GLU A 52 -37.31 41.43 -5.89
N PRO A 53 -36.42 41.97 -6.74
CA PRO A 53 -35.00 42.04 -6.44
C PRO A 53 -34.78 43.03 -5.29
N SER A 54 -34.53 42.49 -4.09
CA SER A 54 -34.03 43.27 -2.96
C SER A 54 -32.62 43.80 -3.29
N PRO A 55 -32.27 45.03 -2.91
CA PRO A 55 -30.91 45.57 -3.08
C PRO A 55 -29.88 44.88 -2.16
N GLU A 56 -30.29 44.02 -1.23
CA GLU A 56 -29.37 43.24 -0.40
C GLU A 56 -28.76 42.07 -1.20
N PRO A 57 -27.46 41.77 -1.01
CA PRO A 57 -26.82 40.59 -1.58
C PRO A 57 -27.62 39.31 -1.32
N TYR A 58 -27.94 38.58 -2.39
CA TYR A 58 -28.75 37.37 -2.34
C TYR A 58 -28.02 36.24 -1.59
N ARG A 59 -28.58 35.78 -0.47
CA ARG A 59 -27.93 34.75 0.35
C ARG A 59 -28.08 33.37 -0.26
N PHE A 60 -26.95 32.76 -0.62
CA PHE A 60 -26.89 31.44 -1.25
C PHE A 60 -27.45 30.35 -0.34
N THR A 61 -27.12 30.33 0.95
CA THR A 61 -27.50 29.25 1.90
C THR A 61 -29.01 29.08 2.08
N THR A 62 -29.79 30.14 1.91
CA THR A 62 -31.26 30.13 2.04
C THR A 62 -31.97 30.08 0.68
N SER A 63 -31.21 30.08 -0.41
CA SER A 63 -31.75 30.08 -1.76
C SER A 63 -32.18 28.68 -2.21
N ASN A 64 -33.09 28.63 -3.18
CA ASN A 64 -33.46 27.39 -3.89
C ASN A 64 -32.27 26.82 -4.71
N ALA A 65 -31.21 27.60 -4.91
CA ALA A 65 -29.97 27.16 -5.57
C ALA A 65 -29.02 26.43 -4.60
N ASN A 66 -29.26 26.50 -3.29
CA ASN A 66 -28.62 25.63 -2.32
C ASN A 66 -29.27 24.25 -2.36
N MET A 67 -29.05 23.54 -3.48
CA MET A 67 -29.28 22.11 -3.53
C MET A 67 -28.23 21.48 -2.61
N LYS A 68 -28.68 20.85 -1.51
CA LYS A 68 -27.81 20.00 -0.69
C LYS A 68 -27.10 19.07 -1.67
N SER A 69 -25.76 19.07 -1.64
CA SER A 69 -24.94 18.26 -2.54
C SER A 69 -25.57 16.89 -2.66
N LEU A 70 -25.87 16.45 -3.89
CA LEU A 70 -26.34 15.09 -4.18
C LEU A 70 -25.53 14.16 -3.28
N ALA A 71 -26.18 13.57 -2.27
CA ALA A 71 -25.53 12.54 -1.48
C ALA A 71 -25.05 11.53 -2.50
N ALA A 72 -23.72 11.38 -2.61
CA ALA A 72 -23.16 10.45 -3.57
C ALA A 72 -23.86 9.12 -3.29
N ALA A 73 -24.56 8.60 -4.30
CA ALA A 73 -25.14 7.26 -4.22
C ALA A 73 -23.94 6.33 -4.13
N SER A 74 -23.48 6.12 -2.90
CA SER A 74 -22.35 5.28 -2.61
C SER A 74 -22.90 3.86 -2.65
N GLU A 75 -23.02 3.32 -3.86
CA GLU A 75 -23.16 1.90 -4.07
C GLU A 75 -21.83 1.25 -3.66
N VAL A 76 -21.63 1.14 -2.34
CA VAL A 76 -20.49 0.44 -1.78
C VAL A 76 -20.76 -1.03 -2.02
N ASN A 77 -20.02 -1.61 -2.96
CA ASN A 77 -20.05 -3.05 -3.16
C ASN A 77 -19.37 -3.68 -1.93
N GLU A 78 -20.15 -4.38 -1.10
CA GLU A 78 -19.67 -5.02 0.13
C GLU A 78 -18.49 -5.97 -0.11
N ASN A 79 -18.38 -6.50 -1.33
CA ASN A 79 -17.32 -7.41 -1.77
C ASN A 79 -15.97 -6.73 -2.02
N GLN A 80 -15.90 -5.39 -2.09
CA GLN A 80 -14.64 -4.67 -2.35
C GLN A 80 -13.60 -4.94 -1.24
N GLY A 81 -14.01 -4.90 0.03
CA GLY A 81 -13.11 -5.14 1.17
C GLY A 81 -12.50 -6.55 1.16
N PRO A 82 -13.32 -7.61 1.09
CA PRO A 82 -12.84 -8.99 1.04
C PRO A 82 -11.93 -9.28 -0.16
N ILE A 83 -12.24 -8.74 -1.35
CA ILE A 83 -11.43 -8.95 -2.56
C ILE A 83 -10.04 -8.31 -2.40
N VAL A 84 -10.00 -7.07 -1.91
CA VAL A 84 -8.72 -6.38 -1.66
C VAL A 84 -7.94 -7.12 -0.57
N ALA A 85 -8.59 -7.52 0.52
CA ALA A 85 -7.95 -8.28 1.59
C ALA A 85 -7.38 -9.61 1.09
N LEU A 86 -8.11 -10.34 0.24
CA LEU A 86 -7.63 -11.59 -0.36
C LEU A 86 -6.43 -11.36 -1.29
N SER A 87 -6.45 -10.29 -2.10
CA SER A 87 -5.33 -9.96 -2.99
C SER A 87 -4.06 -9.64 -2.21
N LEU A 88 -4.19 -8.88 -1.12
CA LEU A 88 -3.08 -8.59 -0.20
C LEU A 88 -2.62 -9.85 0.52
N LEU A 89 -3.54 -10.72 0.95
CA LEU A 89 -3.20 -11.96 1.63
C LEU A 89 -2.39 -12.90 0.73
N VAL A 90 -2.77 -13.05 -0.55
CA VAL A 90 -2.01 -13.84 -1.51
C VAL A 90 -0.63 -13.22 -1.77
N PHE A 91 -0.57 -11.89 -1.91
CA PHE A 91 0.69 -11.16 -2.05
C PHE A 91 1.60 -11.39 -0.83
N LEU A 92 1.07 -11.23 0.39
CA LEU A 92 1.81 -11.46 1.62
C LEU A 92 2.25 -12.92 1.77
N ALA A 93 1.37 -13.87 1.47
CA ALA A 93 1.71 -15.29 1.50
C ALA A 93 2.85 -15.62 0.53
N TYR A 94 2.89 -14.96 -0.64
CA TYR A 94 3.99 -15.08 -1.57
C TYR A 94 5.31 -14.58 -0.97
N PHE A 95 5.31 -13.38 -0.36
CA PHE A 95 6.52 -12.79 0.22
C PHE A 95 7.01 -13.48 1.49
N LEU A 96 6.09 -13.97 2.33
CA LEU A 96 6.43 -14.52 3.64
C LEU A 96 6.69 -16.02 3.63
N TYR A 97 6.16 -16.77 2.65
CA TYR A 97 6.21 -18.23 2.67
C TYR A 97 6.68 -18.88 1.37
N PHE A 98 6.23 -18.40 0.19
CA PHE A 98 6.59 -19.03 -1.09
C PHE A 98 7.87 -18.50 -1.71
N ARG A 99 8.34 -17.32 -1.31
CA ARG A 99 9.69 -16.88 -1.61
C ARG A 99 10.62 -17.81 -0.82
N GLU A 100 11.43 -18.61 -1.52
CA GLU A 100 12.52 -19.38 -0.91
C GLU A 100 13.32 -18.49 0.04
N GLU A 101 13.84 -19.05 1.15
CA GLU A 101 14.68 -18.34 2.11
C GLU A 101 15.68 -17.48 1.33
N ASN A 102 15.54 -16.17 1.49
CA ASN A 102 16.27 -15.23 0.68
C ASN A 102 17.70 -15.24 1.22
N ASP A 103 18.73 -15.34 0.36
CA ASP A 103 20.14 -15.18 0.77
C ASP A 103 20.37 -13.87 1.59
N LEU A 104 19.46 -12.91 1.44
CA LEU A 104 19.42 -11.67 2.22
C LEU A 104 19.06 -11.87 3.70
N ASP A 105 18.23 -12.86 4.05
CA ASP A 105 17.88 -13.16 5.44
C ASP A 105 19.08 -13.79 6.17
N GLU A 106 19.85 -14.65 5.49
CA GLU A 106 21.12 -15.15 6.03
C GLU A 106 22.15 -14.03 6.23
N GLN A 107 22.22 -13.10 5.27
CA GLN A 107 23.05 -11.89 5.38
C GLN A 107 22.51 -10.84 6.38
N LEU A 108 21.31 -11.01 6.93
CA LEU A 108 20.77 -10.15 7.99
C LEU A 108 21.07 -10.69 9.38
N ASN A 109 21.38 -11.99 9.50
CA ASN A 109 21.78 -12.63 10.77
C ASN A 109 23.21 -12.28 11.19
N VAL A 110 24.08 -11.86 10.28
CA VAL A 110 25.41 -11.32 10.62
C VAL A 110 25.29 -9.96 11.27
N THR A 111 26.10 -9.70 12.30
CA THR A 111 26.05 -8.44 13.04
C THR A 111 26.39 -7.26 12.12
N LEU A 112 25.73 -6.12 12.31
CA LEU A 112 25.93 -4.93 11.47
C LEU A 112 27.40 -4.49 11.43
N PHE A 113 28.12 -4.71 12.54
CA PHE A 113 29.53 -4.39 12.69
C PHE A 113 30.45 -5.34 11.91
N GLU A 114 30.08 -6.61 11.73
CA GLU A 114 30.83 -7.53 10.86
C GLU A 114 30.73 -7.12 9.38
N ARG A 115 29.57 -6.61 8.96
CA ARG A 115 29.34 -6.18 7.58
C ARG A 115 30.03 -4.86 7.24
N VAL A 116 30.03 -3.92 8.19
CA VAL A 116 30.64 -2.59 8.02
C VAL A 116 31.51 -2.27 9.25
N PRO A 117 32.74 -2.80 9.31
CA PRO A 117 33.61 -2.65 10.49
C PRO A 117 34.01 -1.20 10.75
N SER A 118 33.92 -0.31 9.75
CA SER A 118 34.22 1.11 9.91
C SER A 118 33.18 1.86 10.77
N VAL A 119 32.01 1.28 11.04
CA VAL A 119 30.90 1.95 11.76
C VAL A 119 30.95 1.71 13.27
N GLU A 120 31.62 0.64 13.71
CA GLU A 120 31.68 0.27 15.13
C GLU A 120 32.39 1.35 15.98
N GLU A 121 33.53 1.85 15.51
CA GLU A 121 34.33 2.87 16.20
C GLU A 121 33.58 4.18 16.49
N PRO A 122 32.98 4.88 15.49
CA PRO A 122 32.24 6.12 15.76
C PRO A 122 31.00 5.87 16.62
N HIS A 123 30.40 4.68 16.53
CA HIS A 123 29.26 4.31 17.37
C HIS A 123 29.65 4.20 18.85
N LEU A 124 30.74 3.47 19.15
CA LEU A 124 31.31 3.35 20.50
C LEU A 124 31.77 4.70 21.06
N ALA A 125 32.45 5.51 20.24
CA ALA A 125 32.92 6.83 20.65
C ALA A 125 31.79 7.79 21.08
N GLN A 126 30.60 7.66 20.46
CA GLN A 126 29.41 8.42 20.84
C GLN A 126 28.60 7.78 21.97
N ALA A 127 28.64 6.45 22.09
CA ALA A 127 27.90 5.72 23.11
C ALA A 127 28.53 5.86 24.51
N ILE A 128 29.86 5.77 24.63
CA ILE A 128 30.59 5.86 25.90
C ILE A 128 30.22 7.10 26.73
N PRO A 129 30.22 8.34 26.20
CA PRO A 129 29.85 9.51 27.02
C PRO A 129 28.40 9.42 27.51
N ARG A 130 27.47 8.92 26.68
CA ARG A 130 26.06 8.73 27.06
C ARG A 130 25.88 7.65 28.12
N MET A 131 26.66 6.58 28.06
CA MET A 131 26.65 5.50 29.05
C MET A 131 27.22 5.98 30.39
N ARG A 132 28.31 6.76 30.35
CA ARG A 132 28.91 7.39 31.54
C ARG A 132 27.93 8.36 32.22
N GLU A 133 27.18 9.14 31.46
CA GLU A 133 26.13 10.03 31.99
C GLU A 133 25.00 9.26 32.67
N LYS A 134 24.68 8.06 32.18
CA LYS A 134 23.67 7.16 32.78
C LYS A 134 24.19 6.35 33.97
N GLY A 135 25.50 6.33 34.21
CA GLY A 135 26.13 5.53 35.25
C GLY A 135 26.24 4.03 34.91
N GLU A 136 26.21 3.69 33.61
CA GLU A 136 26.44 2.32 33.13
C GLU A 136 27.94 1.98 33.09
N ASP A 137 28.29 0.71 33.26
CA ASP A 137 29.68 0.25 33.16
C ASP A 137 30.17 0.43 31.70
N THR A 138 31.30 1.12 31.55
CA THR A 138 31.88 1.49 30.25
C THR A 138 33.21 0.81 29.97
N THR A 139 33.68 -0.03 30.90
CA THR A 139 35.00 -0.68 30.83
C THR A 139 35.16 -1.56 29.58
N GLU A 140 34.14 -2.35 29.23
CA GLU A 140 34.15 -3.21 28.04
C GLU A 140 34.14 -2.40 26.73
N ALA A 141 33.29 -1.38 26.65
CA ALA A 141 33.16 -0.52 25.47
C ALA A 141 34.45 0.25 25.18
N GLU A 142 35.15 0.73 26.22
CA GLU A 142 36.43 1.42 26.09
C GLU A 142 37.57 0.49 25.66
N ALA A 143 37.59 -0.74 26.18
CA ALA A 143 38.55 -1.76 25.77
C ALA A 143 38.40 -2.10 24.27
N ARG A 144 37.15 -2.32 23.82
CA ARG A 144 36.83 -2.57 22.41
C ARG A 144 37.20 -1.40 21.51
N LEU A 145 36.90 -0.17 21.92
CA LEU A 145 37.26 1.03 21.16
C LEU A 145 38.79 1.17 21.00
N LYS A 146 39.55 0.86 22.05
CA LYS A 146 41.02 0.90 22.01
C LYS A 146 41.59 -0.14 21.04
N GLU A 147 41.01 -1.33 21.00
CA GLU A 147 41.40 -2.38 20.05
C GLU A 147 41.19 -1.93 18.60
N LEU A 148 40.02 -1.37 18.28
CA LEU A 148 39.68 -0.89 16.94
C LEU A 148 40.63 0.22 16.46
N ILE A 149 40.98 1.17 17.35
CA ILE A 149 41.93 2.24 17.04
C ILE A 149 43.33 1.67 16.74
N HIS A 150 43.78 0.68 17.52
CA HIS A 150 45.06 0.02 17.29
C HIS A 150 45.10 -0.65 15.92
N GLN A 151 44.06 -1.42 15.58
CA GLN A 151 43.94 -2.10 14.29
C GLN A 151 43.93 -1.11 13.10
N ARG A 152 43.30 0.07 13.25
CA ARG A 152 43.35 1.11 12.22
C ARG A 152 44.78 1.64 12.02
N GLN A 153 45.47 1.97 13.12
CA GLN A 153 46.84 2.49 13.06
C GLN A 153 47.81 1.48 12.45
N GLU A 154 47.66 0.20 12.73
CA GLU A 154 48.48 -0.85 12.13
C GLU A 154 48.26 -0.96 10.62
N LYS A 155 47.01 -0.86 10.16
CA LYS A 155 46.68 -0.84 8.73
C LYS A 155 47.25 0.39 8.02
N GLU A 156 47.18 1.56 8.64
CA GLU A 156 47.76 2.80 8.11
C GLU A 156 49.28 2.72 8.01
N ARG A 157 49.94 2.16 9.04
CA ARG A 157 51.40 1.93 9.04
C ARG A 157 51.83 0.89 8.01
N ALA A 158 51.04 -0.16 7.79
CA ALA A 158 51.33 -1.18 6.78
C ALA A 158 51.07 -0.69 5.34
N ALA A 159 50.24 0.33 5.17
CA ALA A 159 49.95 0.95 3.88
C ALA A 159 50.92 2.08 3.49
N SER A 160 51.76 2.53 4.43
CA SER A 160 52.79 3.57 4.25
C SER A 160 54.13 2.96 3.88
#